data_AF-A0A8S2X845-F1
#
_entry.id   AF-A0A8S2X845-F1
#
_cell.length_a   1.000
_cell.length_b   1.000
_cell.length_c   1.000
_cell.angle_alpha   90.00
_cell.angle_beta   90.00
_cell.angle_gamma   90.00
#
_symmetry.space_group_name_H-M   'P 1'
#
loop_
_entity.id
_entity.type
_entity.pdbx_description
1 polymer ?
#
loop_
_entity_poly.entity_id
_entity_poly.type
_entity_poly.pdbx_seq_one_letter_code
_entity_poly.pdbx_strand_id
1 'polypeptide(L)'
;MPISIYQFALVYAQTVTTRYIRYAREDTHYLLYISDILRNKLLDMKPKLLQQVYEKSKNVCQYYKQPVFDPNGYQTIYRGKTFNGRQVATLKFLYYWRDRIAREEDESTGYTLPNNTLLQIAEILPTDIAATLFYYNRLPELVQEKLHGINEIILQWINDPSDNNLPVIPSY
;
A
#
# COMPACT_ATOMS: atom_id res chain seq x y z
N MET A 1 15.00 -19.47 9.75
CA MET A 1 13.64 -19.96 10.03
C MET A 1 12.72 -19.37 8.98
N PRO A 2 12.00 -20.19 8.19
CA PRO A 2 11.06 -19.66 7.22
C PRO A 2 10.00 -18.85 7.97
N ILE A 3 9.64 -17.69 7.43
CA ILE A 3 8.54 -16.87 7.95
C ILE A 3 7.33 -17.79 8.03
N SER A 4 6.84 -18.00 9.26
CA SER A 4 5.81 -18.96 9.57
C SER A 4 4.60 -18.73 8.65
N ILE A 5 4.11 -19.80 8.02
CA ILE A 5 2.92 -19.81 7.14
C ILE A 5 1.70 -19.15 7.83
N TYR A 6 1.72 -19.07 9.17
CA TYR A 6 0.66 -18.51 9.99
C TYR A 6 0.67 -16.96 10.10
N GLN A 7 1.76 -16.27 9.74
CA GLN A 7 1.88 -14.81 9.91
C GLN A 7 0.82 -14.03 9.12
N PHE A 8 0.51 -14.47 7.89
CA PHE A 8 -0.51 -13.84 7.05
C PHE A 8 -1.89 -14.48 7.23
N ALA A 9 -1.95 -15.76 7.59
CA ALA A 9 -3.20 -16.54 7.61
C ALA A 9 -4.10 -16.25 8.81
N LEU A 10 -3.54 -15.79 9.94
CA LEU A 10 -4.30 -15.53 11.18
C LEU A 10 -5.23 -14.31 11.07
N VAL A 11 -4.83 -13.29 10.31
CA VAL A 11 -5.57 -12.01 10.19
C VAL A 11 -6.89 -12.18 9.43
N TYR A 12 -6.97 -13.15 8.52
CA TYR A 12 -8.13 -13.37 7.65
C TYR A 12 -8.92 -14.66 7.98
N ALA A 13 -8.56 -15.35 9.06
CA ALA A 13 -9.19 -16.62 9.42
C ALA A 13 -10.60 -16.39 10.00
N GLN A 14 -11.63 -16.87 9.30
CA GLN A 14 -13.02 -16.83 9.77
C GLN A 14 -13.27 -17.75 10.98
N THR A 15 -12.42 -18.76 11.20
CA THR A 15 -12.47 -19.63 12.38
C THR A 15 -11.08 -19.78 13.00
N VAL A 16 -10.98 -19.53 14.30
CA VAL A 16 -9.71 -19.63 15.03
C VAL A 16 -9.47 -21.09 15.44
N THR A 17 -8.75 -21.82 14.60
CA THR A 17 -8.37 -23.21 14.90
C THR A 17 -7.39 -23.28 16.07
N THR A 18 -7.32 -24.44 16.73
CA THR A 18 -6.36 -24.70 17.82
C THR A 18 -4.90 -24.44 17.43
N ARG A 19 -4.56 -24.60 16.13
CA ARG A 19 -3.21 -24.31 15.62
C ARG A 19 -2.89 -22.82 15.67
N TYR A 20 -3.85 -21.95 15.31
CA TYR A 20 -3.69 -20.50 15.39
C TYR A 20 -3.60 -20.00 16.84
N ILE A 21 -4.40 -20.56 17.74
CA ILE A 21 -4.32 -20.26 19.19
C ILE A 21 -2.93 -20.60 19.72
N ARG A 22 -2.44 -21.79 19.35
CA ARG A 22 -1.10 -22.24 19.75
C ARG A 22 -0.02 -21.29 19.21
N TYR A 23 -0.10 -20.90 17.94
CA TYR A 23 0.82 -19.96 17.31
C TYR A 23 0.85 -18.60 18.04
N ALA A 24 -0.33 -17.96 18.19
CA ALA A 24 -0.43 -16.66 18.86
C ALA A 24 0.04 -16.72 20.32
N ARG A 25 -0.20 -17.84 21.02
CA ARG A 25 0.33 -18.06 22.37
C ARG A 25 1.85 -18.13 22.35
N GLU A 26 2.44 -18.94 21.48
CA GLU A 26 3.89 -19.15 21.41
C GLU A 26 4.68 -17.84 21.10
N ASP A 27 4.10 -16.90 20.35
CA ASP A 27 4.69 -15.59 20.05
C ASP A 27 4.96 -14.74 21.32
N THR A 28 4.16 -14.92 22.37
CA THR A 28 4.26 -14.11 23.60
C THR A 28 4.66 -14.91 24.83
N HIS A 29 4.39 -16.22 24.83
CA HIS A 29 4.54 -17.10 25.99
C HIS A 29 5.97 -17.09 26.58
N TYR A 30 6.99 -17.01 25.73
CA TYR A 30 8.38 -17.04 26.15
C TYR A 30 9.03 -15.66 26.29
N LEU A 31 8.34 -14.56 25.93
CA LEU A 31 8.95 -13.23 25.87
C LEU A 31 9.43 -12.72 27.24
N LEU A 32 8.70 -13.00 28.32
CA LEU A 32 9.10 -12.59 29.67
C LEU A 32 10.37 -13.32 30.13
N TYR A 33 10.44 -14.64 29.89
CA TYR A 33 11.62 -15.44 30.19
C TYR A 33 12.84 -14.98 29.39
N ILE A 34 12.66 -14.73 28.10
CA ILE A 34 13.73 -14.19 27.24
C ILE A 34 14.17 -12.80 27.74
N SER A 35 13.23 -11.95 28.13
CA SER A 35 13.51 -10.62 28.70
C SER A 35 14.39 -10.72 29.96
N ASP A 36 14.08 -11.63 30.88
CA ASP A 36 14.87 -11.85 32.09
C ASP A 36 16.30 -12.33 31.76
N ILE A 37 16.44 -13.29 30.84
CA ILE A 37 17.76 -13.77 30.39
C ILE A 37 18.56 -12.63 29.76
N LEU A 38 17.96 -11.88 28.85
CA LEU A 38 18.63 -10.77 28.16
C LEU A 38 19.02 -9.68 29.14
N ARG A 39 18.16 -9.32 30.09
CA ARG A 39 18.45 -8.35 31.14
C ARG A 39 19.68 -8.77 31.95
N ASN A 40 19.71 -10.01 32.43
CA ASN A 40 20.83 -10.51 33.24
C ASN A 40 22.13 -10.52 32.42
N LYS A 41 22.10 -11.02 31.17
CA LYS A 41 23.26 -11.00 30.28
C LYS A 41 23.79 -9.59 30.01
N LEU A 42 22.90 -8.60 29.87
CA LEU A 42 23.31 -7.20 29.67
C LEU A 42 23.98 -6.62 30.92
N LEU A 43 23.44 -6.94 32.10
CA LEU A 43 24.02 -6.52 33.39
C LEU A 43 25.40 -7.13 33.62
N ASP A 44 25.56 -8.43 33.33
CA ASP A 44 26.84 -9.14 33.46
C ASP A 44 27.93 -8.56 32.54
N MET A 45 27.54 -8.10 31.34
CA MET A 45 28.46 -7.44 30.42
C MET A 45 28.82 -6.04 30.92
N LYS A 46 27.84 -5.12 30.95
CA LYS A 46 28.00 -3.74 31.41
C LYS A 46 26.62 -3.17 31.80
N PRO A 47 26.42 -2.68 33.04
CA PRO A 47 25.14 -2.12 33.49
C PRO A 47 24.57 -1.00 32.58
N LYS A 48 25.45 -0.20 31.96
CA LYS A 48 25.07 0.88 31.02
C LYS A 48 24.34 0.39 29.76
N LEU A 49 24.54 -0.87 29.34
CA LEU A 49 23.90 -1.41 28.14
C LEU A 49 22.39 -1.62 28.34
N LEU A 50 21.97 -2.00 29.55
CA LEU A 50 20.55 -2.15 29.87
C LEU A 50 19.81 -0.82 29.71
N GLN A 51 20.41 0.28 30.19
CA GLN A 51 19.86 1.62 30.03
C GLN A 51 19.74 2.01 28.55
N GLN A 52 20.76 1.74 27.74
CA GLN A 52 20.72 2.01 26.29
C GLN A 52 19.61 1.23 25.58
N VAL A 53 19.37 -0.03 25.97
CA VAL A 53 18.27 -0.82 25.41
C VAL A 53 16.93 -0.17 25.75
N TYR A 54 16.72 0.26 27.00
CA TYR A 54 15.49 0.95 27.36
C TYR A 54 15.31 2.30 26.63
N GLU A 55 16.38 3.07 26.47
CA GLU A 55 16.35 4.32 25.70
C GLU A 55 15.98 4.06 24.24
N LYS A 56 16.56 3.03 23.61
CA LYS A 56 16.21 2.63 22.25
C LYS A 56 14.76 2.13 22.15
N SER A 57 14.30 1.30 23.09
CA SER A 57 12.92 0.83 23.11
C SER A 57 11.93 1.99 23.27
N LYS A 58 12.25 2.98 24.10
CA LYS A 58 11.46 4.21 24.23
C LYS A 58 11.36 4.97 22.90
N ASN A 59 12.43 5.02 22.11
CA ASN A 59 12.43 5.68 20.81
C ASN A 59 11.60 4.93 19.75
N VAL A 60 11.38 3.62 19.93
CA VAL A 60 10.51 2.79 19.08
C VAL A 60 9.03 2.98 19.43
N CYS A 61 8.71 3.31 20.68
CA CYS A 61 7.35 3.63 21.13
C CYS A 61 6.87 4.96 20.52
N GLN A 62 6.54 4.93 19.23
CA GLN A 62 6.04 6.07 18.47
C GLN A 62 4.52 6.01 18.37
N TYR A 63 3.90 7.17 18.17
CA TYR A 63 2.47 7.24 17.89
C TYR A 63 2.22 7.04 16.39
N TYR A 64 1.11 6.38 16.08
CA TYR A 64 0.68 6.22 14.71
C TYR A 64 0.27 7.58 14.12
N LYS A 65 0.72 7.85 12.89
CA LYS A 65 0.25 8.96 12.06
C LYS A 65 -0.39 8.37 10.81
N GLN A 66 -1.58 8.84 10.48
CA GLN A 66 -2.23 8.44 9.24
C GLN A 66 -1.34 8.81 8.04
N PRO A 67 -1.19 7.92 7.05
CA PRO A 67 -0.45 8.23 5.84
C PRO A 67 -1.18 9.35 5.07
N VAL A 68 -0.47 10.46 4.88
CA VAL A 68 -0.93 11.59 4.07
C VAL A 68 -0.62 11.27 2.61
N PHE A 69 -1.57 11.57 1.73
CA PHE A 69 -1.34 11.46 0.29
C PHE A 69 -0.21 12.37 -0.14
N ASP A 70 0.82 11.82 -0.76
CA ASP A 70 1.91 12.59 -1.40
C ASP A 70 1.56 12.78 -2.88
N PRO A 71 1.25 14.01 -3.33
CA PRO A 71 0.94 14.30 -4.72
C PRO A 71 2.09 13.98 -5.69
N ASN A 72 3.34 13.92 -5.21
CA ASN A 72 4.51 13.58 -6.01
C ASN A 72 4.92 12.12 -5.90
N GLY A 73 4.22 11.31 -5.09
CA GLY A 73 4.56 9.91 -4.86
C GLY A 73 4.51 9.04 -6.12
N TYR A 74 3.74 9.45 -7.15
CA TYR A 74 3.74 8.80 -8.47
C TYR A 74 5.16 8.72 -9.08
N GLN A 75 6.04 9.68 -8.79
CA GLN A 75 7.42 9.70 -9.27
C GLN A 75 8.21 8.47 -8.84
N THR A 76 7.96 7.97 -7.64
CA THR A 76 8.62 6.76 -7.14
C THR A 76 8.16 5.51 -7.91
N ILE A 77 6.91 5.49 -8.38
CA ILE A 77 6.30 4.34 -9.07
C ILE A 77 6.84 4.18 -10.48
N TYR A 78 7.09 5.27 -11.23
CA TYR A 78 7.61 5.19 -12.60
C TYR A 78 9.13 5.38 -12.71
N ARG A 79 9.88 5.39 -11.59
CA ARG A 79 11.36 5.49 -11.61
C ARG A 79 11.94 4.43 -12.57
N GLY A 80 12.72 4.89 -13.56
CA GLY A 80 13.36 4.03 -14.55
C GLY A 80 12.53 3.75 -15.81
N LYS A 81 11.32 4.30 -15.95
CA LYS A 81 10.53 4.29 -17.19
C LYS A 81 10.50 5.67 -17.85
N THR A 82 10.51 5.69 -19.18
CA THR A 82 10.36 6.92 -19.99
C THR A 82 8.93 7.03 -20.48
N PHE A 83 8.20 8.03 -19.99
CA PHE A 83 6.83 8.33 -20.40
C PHE A 83 6.77 9.70 -21.10
N ASN A 84 5.90 9.81 -22.11
CA ASN A 84 5.59 11.07 -22.74
C ASN A 84 4.74 11.96 -21.81
N GLY A 85 4.61 13.25 -22.12
CA GLY A 85 3.85 14.19 -21.27
C GLY A 85 2.41 13.74 -21.00
N ARG A 86 1.78 13.07 -21.97
CA ARG A 86 0.41 12.56 -21.82
C ARG A 86 0.34 11.36 -20.88
N GLN A 87 1.23 10.39 -21.05
CA GLN A 87 1.36 9.21 -20.19
C GLN A 87 1.66 9.61 -18.73
N VAL A 88 2.50 10.63 -18.51
CA VAL A 88 2.77 11.17 -17.17
C VAL A 88 1.53 11.81 -16.55
N ALA A 89 0.76 12.56 -17.33
CA ALA A 89 -0.49 13.17 -16.84
C ALA A 89 -1.57 12.11 -16.54
N THR A 90 -1.74 11.10 -17.40
CA THR A 90 -2.62 9.96 -17.11
C THR A 90 -2.18 9.22 -15.85
N LEU A 91 -0.87 9.01 -15.67
CA LEU A 91 -0.32 8.38 -14.48
C LEU A 91 -0.64 9.16 -13.20
N LYS A 92 -0.49 10.48 -13.22
CA LYS A 92 -0.85 11.37 -12.09
C LYS A 92 -2.33 11.26 -11.74
N PHE A 93 -3.18 11.29 -12.76
CA PHE A 93 -4.63 11.17 -12.57
C PHE A 93 -5.02 9.83 -11.96
N LEU A 94 -4.53 8.72 -12.53
CA LEU A 94 -4.79 7.37 -12.01
C LEU A 94 -4.26 7.20 -10.58
N TYR A 95 -3.09 7.78 -10.28
CA TYR A 95 -2.50 7.76 -8.94
C TYR A 95 -3.36 8.49 -7.91
N TYR A 96 -3.88 9.67 -8.26
CA TYR A 96 -4.81 10.40 -7.39
C TYR A 96 -6.14 9.67 -7.22
N TRP A 97 -6.76 9.24 -8.33
CA TRP A 97 -8.02 8.52 -8.30
C TRP A 97 -7.92 7.27 -7.42
N ARG A 98 -6.80 6.53 -7.54
CA ARG A 98 -6.55 5.34 -6.73
C ARG A 98 -6.53 5.66 -5.24
N ASP A 99 -5.84 6.71 -4.80
CA ASP A 99 -5.79 7.08 -3.37
C ASP A 99 -7.19 7.48 -2.86
N ARG A 100 -7.95 8.22 -3.68
CA ARG A 100 -9.32 8.61 -3.34
C ARG A 100 -10.23 7.39 -3.14
N ILE A 101 -10.27 6.47 -4.12
CA ILE A 101 -11.10 5.26 -4.01
C ILE A 101 -10.63 4.33 -2.89
N ALA A 102 -9.31 4.18 -2.71
CA ALA A 102 -8.75 3.41 -1.61
C ALA A 102 -9.24 3.94 -0.25
N ARG A 103 -9.33 5.26 -0.07
CA ARG A 103 -9.87 5.88 1.15
C ARG A 103 -11.38 5.79 1.27
N GLU A 104 -12.12 5.96 0.17
CA GLU A 104 -13.59 5.88 0.15
C GLU A 104 -14.09 4.47 0.49
N GLU A 105 -13.41 3.44 -0.02
CA GLU A 105 -13.80 2.03 0.16
C GLU A 105 -13.07 1.34 1.33
N ASP A 106 -12.24 2.07 2.09
CA ASP A 106 -11.37 1.54 3.16
C ASP A 106 -10.47 0.36 2.71
N GLU A 107 -9.95 0.48 1.49
CA GLU A 107 -9.14 -0.54 0.84
C GLU A 107 -7.68 -0.10 0.65
N SER A 108 -6.78 -1.07 0.54
CA SER A 108 -5.39 -0.76 0.23
C SER A 108 -5.21 -0.32 -1.23
N THR A 109 -4.32 0.64 -1.49
CA THR A 109 -4.01 1.07 -2.87
C THR A 109 -3.55 -0.07 -3.78
N GLY A 110 -2.92 -1.11 -3.21
CA GLY A 110 -2.52 -2.32 -3.93
C GLY A 110 -3.70 -3.22 -4.30
N TYR A 111 -4.76 -3.25 -3.51
CA TYR A 111 -6.01 -3.95 -3.82
C TYR A 111 -6.83 -3.18 -4.86
N THR A 112 -6.93 -1.86 -4.73
CA THR A 112 -7.67 -1.00 -5.67
C THR A 112 -7.04 -1.00 -7.06
N LEU A 113 -5.78 -0.57 -7.19
CA LEU A 113 -5.10 -0.53 -8.49
C LEU A 113 -3.58 -0.74 -8.32
N PRO A 114 -3.10 -1.97 -8.55
CA PRO A 114 -1.69 -2.31 -8.43
C PRO A 114 -0.78 -1.43 -9.29
N ASN A 115 0.44 -1.17 -8.82
CA ASN A 115 1.41 -0.32 -9.52
C ASN A 115 1.68 -0.79 -10.96
N ASN A 116 1.76 -2.10 -11.19
CA ASN A 116 2.02 -2.65 -12.53
C ASN A 116 0.87 -2.33 -13.49
N THR A 117 -0.38 -2.51 -13.06
CA THR A 117 -1.58 -2.22 -13.86
C THR A 117 -1.70 -0.72 -14.12
N LEU A 118 -1.44 0.10 -13.10
CA LEU A 118 -1.42 1.56 -13.20
C LEU A 118 -0.40 2.05 -14.24
N LEU A 119 0.81 1.46 -14.26
CA LEU A 119 1.83 1.75 -15.28
C LEU A 119 1.42 1.26 -16.67
N GLN A 120 0.81 0.08 -16.80
CA GLN A 120 0.35 -0.47 -18.08
C GLN A 120 -0.75 0.39 -18.71
N ILE A 121 -1.73 0.83 -17.92
CA ILE A 121 -2.81 1.72 -18.40
C ILE A 121 -2.22 3.06 -18.85
N ALA A 122 -1.29 3.63 -18.06
CA ALA A 122 -0.61 4.86 -18.43
C ALA A 122 0.22 4.71 -19.71
N GLU A 123 0.85 3.55 -19.94
CA GLU A 123 1.68 3.27 -21.11
C GLU A 123 0.86 3.13 -22.40
N ILE A 124 -0.28 2.46 -22.32
CA ILE A 124 -1.14 2.15 -23.48
C ILE A 124 -1.99 3.33 -23.93
N LEU A 125 -2.35 4.25 -23.01
CA LEU A 125 -3.28 5.36 -23.26
C LEU A 125 -4.54 4.88 -24.01
N PRO A 126 -5.33 4.01 -23.38
CA PRO A 126 -6.39 3.31 -24.09
C PRO A 126 -7.45 4.29 -24.58
N THR A 127 -7.65 4.29 -25.91
CA THR A 127 -8.68 5.06 -26.62
C THR A 127 -10.00 4.31 -26.74
N ASP A 128 -10.05 3.05 -26.29
CA ASP A 128 -11.20 2.18 -26.37
C ASP A 128 -11.45 1.47 -25.02
N ILE A 129 -12.71 1.41 -24.62
CA ILE A 129 -13.19 0.77 -23.39
C ILE A 129 -12.91 -0.75 -23.44
N ALA A 130 -12.91 -1.36 -24.63
CA ALA A 130 -12.58 -2.77 -24.79
C ALA A 130 -11.11 -3.08 -24.43
N ALA A 131 -10.18 -2.16 -24.74
CA ALA A 131 -8.76 -2.31 -24.43
C ALA A 131 -8.50 -2.20 -22.93
N THR A 132 -9.27 -1.39 -22.20
CA THR A 132 -9.15 -1.25 -20.75
C THR A 132 -9.79 -2.41 -19.98
N LEU A 133 -10.88 -2.98 -20.52
CA LEU A 133 -11.60 -4.08 -19.90
C LEU A 133 -10.72 -5.30 -19.61
N PHE A 134 -9.72 -5.59 -20.46
CA PHE A 134 -8.75 -6.66 -20.22
C PHE A 134 -7.95 -6.48 -18.91
N TYR A 135 -7.60 -5.24 -18.58
CA TYR A 135 -6.90 -4.90 -17.34
C TYR A 135 -7.86 -4.92 -16.14
N TYR A 136 -9.11 -4.50 -16.37
CA TYR A 136 -10.12 -4.39 -15.32
C TYR A 136 -10.72 -5.73 -14.89
N ASN A 137 -10.85 -6.69 -15.80
CA ASN A 137 -11.32 -8.04 -15.49
C ASN A 137 -10.38 -8.78 -14.52
N ARG A 138 -9.14 -8.30 -14.34
CA ARG A 138 -8.18 -8.84 -13.36
C ARG A 138 -8.22 -8.12 -12.01
N LEU A 139 -9.00 -7.04 -11.89
CA LEU A 139 -9.17 -6.26 -10.67
C LEU A 139 -10.42 -6.73 -9.91
N PRO A 140 -10.50 -6.48 -8.59
CA PRO A 140 -11.67 -6.82 -7.79
C PRO A 140 -12.95 -6.15 -8.32
N GLU A 141 -14.10 -6.83 -8.21
CA GLU A 141 -15.41 -6.35 -8.71
C GLU A 141 -15.76 -4.94 -8.20
N LEU A 142 -15.43 -4.66 -6.93
CA LEU A 142 -15.63 -3.35 -6.30
C LEU A 142 -14.99 -2.20 -7.08
N VAL A 143 -13.85 -2.46 -7.70
CA VAL A 143 -13.10 -1.46 -8.47
C VAL A 143 -13.67 -1.33 -9.89
N GLN A 144 -14.19 -2.42 -10.47
CA GLN A 144 -14.70 -2.45 -11.85
C GLN A 144 -15.85 -1.46 -12.06
N GLU A 145 -16.78 -1.36 -11.11
CA GLU A 145 -17.89 -0.40 -11.17
C GLU A 145 -17.40 1.05 -11.24
N LYS A 146 -16.40 1.41 -10.42
CA LYS A 146 -15.85 2.76 -10.32
C LYS A 146 -14.94 3.12 -11.52
N LEU A 147 -14.38 2.12 -12.21
CA LEU A 147 -13.50 2.30 -13.36
C LEU A 147 -14.25 2.73 -14.63
N HIS A 148 -15.53 2.38 -14.78
CA HIS A 148 -16.34 2.81 -15.92
C HIS A 148 -16.38 4.34 -16.05
N GLY A 149 -16.59 5.05 -14.94
CA GLY A 149 -16.57 6.52 -14.93
C GLY A 149 -15.20 7.13 -15.22
N ILE A 150 -14.11 6.43 -14.95
CA ILE A 150 -12.75 6.92 -15.28
C ILE A 150 -12.48 6.82 -16.77
N ASN A 151 -12.89 5.73 -17.43
CA ASN A 151 -12.66 5.55 -18.86
C ASN A 151 -13.20 6.75 -19.63
N GLU A 152 -14.41 7.20 -19.29
CA GLU A 152 -15.02 8.37 -19.92
C GLU A 152 -14.17 9.63 -19.71
N ILE A 153 -13.65 9.85 -18.49
CA ILE A 153 -12.78 10.99 -18.18
C ILE A 153 -11.44 10.90 -18.93
N ILE A 154 -10.83 9.71 -18.98
CA ILE A 154 -9.57 9.49 -19.72
C ILE A 154 -9.79 9.71 -21.22
N LEU A 155 -10.89 9.20 -21.78
CA LEU A 155 -11.21 9.36 -23.21
C LEU A 155 -11.51 10.81 -23.58
N GLN A 156 -12.27 11.52 -22.75
CA GLN A 156 -12.49 12.97 -22.92
C GLN A 156 -11.16 13.73 -22.91
N TRP A 157 -10.26 13.37 -21.99
CA TRP A 157 -8.95 14.02 -21.87
C TRP A 157 -7.97 13.66 -23.01
N ILE A 158 -8.03 12.45 -23.55
CA ILE A 158 -7.25 12.07 -24.75
C ILE A 158 -7.72 12.85 -25.99
N ASN A 159 -9.02 13.13 -26.09
CA ASN A 159 -9.64 13.78 -27.24
C ASN A 159 -9.56 15.31 -27.21
N ASP A 160 -9.39 15.94 -26.04
CA ASP A 160 -9.30 17.39 -25.89
C ASP A 160 -7.90 17.82 -25.40
N PRO A 161 -6.96 18.16 -26.32
CA PRO A 161 -5.53 18.31 -26.03
C PRO A 161 -5.15 19.63 -25.33
N SER A 162 -6.12 20.38 -24.81
CA SER A 162 -5.82 21.60 -24.06
C SER A 162 -5.28 21.22 -22.66
N ASP A 163 -4.03 21.61 -22.37
CA ASP A 163 -3.33 21.42 -21.08
C ASP A 163 -4.13 21.91 -19.84
N ASN A 164 -5.21 22.66 -20.07
CA ASN A 164 -6.08 23.28 -19.06
C ASN A 164 -7.11 22.33 -18.44
N ASN A 165 -7.29 21.12 -18.97
CA ASN A 165 -8.26 20.13 -18.47
C ASN A 165 -7.61 19.00 -17.65
N LEU A 166 -6.43 19.20 -17.08
CA LEU A 166 -5.98 18.34 -15.99
C LEU A 166 -7.03 18.43 -14.89
N PRO A 167 -7.60 17.31 -14.40
CA PRO A 167 -8.54 17.37 -13.30
C PRO A 167 -7.84 18.11 -12.18
N VAL A 168 -8.44 19.22 -11.73
CA VAL A 168 -7.98 19.95 -10.55
C VAL A 168 -8.09 18.94 -9.43
N ILE A 169 -6.97 18.29 -9.13
CA ILE A 169 -6.86 17.34 -8.03
C ILE A 169 -7.16 18.18 -6.79
N PRO A 170 -8.28 17.94 -6.08
CA PRO A 170 -8.53 18.59 -4.81
C PRO A 170 -7.31 18.40 -3.92
N SER A 171 -6.62 19.48 -3.60
CA SER A 171 -5.70 19.51 -2.48
C SER A 171 -6.56 19.34 -1.23
N TYR A 172 -6.34 18.25 -0.50
CA TYR A 172 -6.79 18.18 0.89
C TYR A 172 -6.20 19.34 1.70
#